data_AF-A0A355GNF2-F1
#
_entry.id   AF-A0A355GNF2-F1
#
_cell.length_a   1.000
_cell.length_b   1.000
_cell.length_c   1.000
_cell.angle_alpha   90.00
_cell.angle_beta   90.00
_cell.angle_gamma   90.00
#
_symmetry.space_group_name_H-M   'P 1'
#
loop_
_entity.id
_entity.type
_entity.pdbx_description
1 polymer ?
#
loop_
_entity_poly.entity_id
_entity_poly.type
_entity_poly.pdbx_seq_one_letter_code
_entity_poly.pdbx_strand_id
1 'polypeptide(L)'
;SSIRNVLSENLDAAEQLSQEAQHMSQLASSSSKVTEEISRTIEQMATGIQEQSSSILQAAESAQQMARTAGQVASEAQKASALTAQASDRAQSGAGLINEVQESMALMKNAVSESAEVVRRLGARSQEIAKIVDVIRNISRQTNLLALNASIEAARAGEHGKGFSVVAEEVRALAEQSTESAAQIVNLVQEILAETKAAVEASEHGALAAETGSVLSIKASEAFSEIYASVDRTVQTIQDIAAASEQQAASSQEMTSTMATVSDIAAQNATGARQVSGGAQEQRVTVGRLAEQAHALVEMADRLTSMVGRFKVKEDFQSCWIIKNCNFLNCPAFQSPEEKCWLVPGTLCESGQAAPSIAAKRSTCYQCEVFKTNQRTDSEPVS
;
A
#
# COMPACT_ATOMS: atom_id res chain seq x y z
N SER A 1 26.84 64.13 -65.67
CA SER A 1 27.03 63.69 -64.29
C SER A 1 25.71 63.35 -63.59
N SER A 2 24.71 64.25 -63.53
CA SER A 2 23.48 64.03 -62.74
C SER A 2 22.70 62.72 -63.03
N ILE A 3 22.43 62.36 -64.28
CA ILE A 3 21.67 61.13 -64.61
C ILE A 3 22.46 59.85 -64.31
N ARG A 4 23.79 59.84 -64.47
CA ARG A 4 24.62 58.67 -64.16
C ARG A 4 24.66 58.38 -62.66
N ASN A 5 24.76 59.42 -61.84
CA ASN A 5 24.71 59.27 -60.39
C ASN A 5 23.36 58.69 -59.94
N VAL A 6 22.24 59.20 -60.48
CA VAL A 6 20.90 58.65 -60.19
C VAL A 6 20.81 57.17 -60.62
N LEU A 7 21.34 56.80 -61.80
CA LEU A 7 21.36 55.40 -62.24
C LEU A 7 22.26 54.52 -61.36
N SER A 8 23.37 55.05 -60.84
CA SER A 8 24.25 54.33 -59.89
C SER A 8 23.54 54.11 -58.57
N GLU A 9 22.95 55.15 -57.99
CA GLU A 9 22.18 55.06 -56.74
C GLU A 9 21.00 54.08 -56.86
N ASN A 10 20.35 54.01 -58.03
CA ASN A 10 19.29 53.03 -58.28
C ASN A 10 19.80 51.59 -58.40
N LEU A 11 21.03 51.36 -58.88
CA LEU A 11 21.66 50.02 -58.89
C LEU A 11 22.01 49.60 -57.47
N ASP A 12 22.66 50.47 -56.72
CA ASP A 12 23.04 50.20 -55.32
C ASP A 12 21.78 49.91 -54.48
N ALA A 13 20.71 50.68 -54.67
CA ALA A 13 19.42 50.44 -54.00
C ALA A 13 18.76 49.12 -54.43
N ALA A 14 18.86 48.73 -55.70
CA ALA A 14 18.34 47.45 -56.18
C ALA A 14 19.11 46.26 -55.61
N GLU A 15 20.44 46.37 -55.51
CA GLU A 15 21.29 45.35 -54.92
C GLU A 15 21.01 45.20 -53.42
N GLN A 16 20.92 46.31 -52.68
CA GLN A 16 20.51 46.32 -51.27
C GLN A 16 19.11 45.69 -51.09
N LEU A 17 18.15 46.03 -51.96
CA LEU A 17 16.80 45.44 -51.90
C LEU A 17 16.82 43.92 -52.13
N SER A 18 17.66 43.44 -53.06
CA SER A 18 17.82 41.99 -53.31
C SER A 18 18.43 41.28 -52.10
N GLN A 19 19.46 41.85 -51.49
CA GLN A 19 20.10 41.30 -50.29
C GLN A 19 19.12 41.23 -49.10
N GLU A 20 18.39 42.32 -48.84
CA GLU A 20 17.38 42.35 -47.76
C GLU A 20 16.22 41.37 -48.02
N ALA A 21 15.79 41.23 -49.27
CA ALA A 21 14.76 40.27 -49.64
C ALA A 21 15.24 38.81 -49.49
N GLN A 22 16.51 38.52 -49.83
CA GLN A 22 17.12 37.21 -49.57
C GLN A 22 17.21 36.91 -48.07
N HIS A 23 17.61 37.88 -47.26
CA HIS A 23 17.62 37.76 -45.80
C HIS A 23 16.22 37.50 -45.23
N MET A 24 15.20 38.20 -45.75
CA MET A 24 13.79 37.98 -45.39
C MET A 24 13.29 36.57 -45.73
N SER A 25 13.69 36.02 -46.88
CA SER A 25 13.37 34.63 -47.27
C SER A 25 14.03 33.61 -46.32
N GLN A 26 15.28 33.85 -45.92
CA GLN A 26 15.97 33.00 -44.93
C GLN A 26 15.27 33.05 -43.56
N LEU A 27 14.87 34.23 -43.09
CA LEU A 27 14.09 34.39 -41.85
C LEU A 27 12.75 33.68 -41.93
N ALA A 28 12.04 33.78 -43.07
CA ALA A 28 10.78 33.07 -43.29
C ALA A 28 11.00 31.54 -43.24
N SER A 29 12.05 31.02 -43.89
CA SER A 29 12.39 29.59 -43.82
C SER A 29 12.66 29.12 -42.39
N SER A 30 13.44 29.90 -41.63
CA SER A 30 13.71 29.61 -40.22
C SER A 30 12.44 29.62 -39.37
N SER A 31 11.59 30.65 -39.53
CA SER A 31 10.32 30.76 -38.81
C SER A 31 9.35 29.63 -39.14
N SER A 32 9.35 29.15 -40.39
CA SER A 32 8.56 27.98 -40.79
C SER A 32 8.97 26.72 -40.04
N LYS A 33 10.28 26.49 -39.86
CA LYS A 33 10.80 25.33 -39.10
C LYS A 33 10.39 25.39 -37.62
N VAL A 34 10.52 26.56 -37.00
CA VAL A 34 10.06 26.77 -35.60
C VAL A 34 8.56 26.51 -35.47
N THR A 35 7.77 26.92 -36.45
CA THR A 35 6.31 26.69 -36.46
C THR A 35 5.96 25.19 -36.60
N GLU A 36 6.75 24.44 -37.37
CA GLU A 36 6.60 22.99 -37.51
C GLU A 36 6.97 22.26 -36.20
N GLU A 37 8.05 22.68 -35.53
CA GLU A 37 8.42 22.17 -34.20
C GLU A 37 7.32 22.44 -33.17
N ILE A 38 6.78 23.67 -33.14
CA ILE A 38 5.64 24.03 -32.28
C ILE A 38 4.44 23.11 -32.53
N SER A 39 4.11 22.87 -33.80
CA SER A 39 2.99 21.99 -34.17
C SER A 39 3.19 20.56 -33.64
N ARG A 40 4.40 20.01 -33.79
CA ARG A 40 4.75 18.70 -33.26
C ARG A 40 4.67 18.62 -31.74
N THR A 41 5.14 19.65 -31.03
CA THR A 41 5.04 19.72 -29.57
C THR A 41 3.59 19.76 -29.11
N ILE A 42 2.70 20.44 -29.85
CA ILE A 42 1.26 20.49 -29.54
C ILE A 42 0.59 19.13 -29.73
N GLU A 43 0.94 18.38 -30.77
CA GLU A 43 0.44 17.00 -30.96
C GLU A 43 0.84 16.07 -29.81
N GLN A 44 2.10 16.18 -29.37
CA GLN A 44 2.59 15.44 -28.20
C GLN A 44 1.83 15.86 -26.92
N MET A 45 1.59 17.16 -26.74
CA MET A 45 0.83 17.69 -25.62
C MET A 45 -0.62 17.18 -25.62
N ALA A 46 -1.27 17.14 -26.78
CA ALA A 46 -2.63 16.62 -26.92
C ALA A 46 -2.71 15.14 -26.52
N THR A 47 -1.71 14.34 -26.93
CA THR A 47 -1.61 12.92 -26.53
C THR A 47 -1.42 12.78 -25.02
N GLY A 48 -0.50 13.56 -24.43
CA GLY A 48 -0.26 13.54 -22.98
C GLY A 48 -1.48 13.97 -22.16
N ILE A 49 -2.27 14.93 -22.64
CA ILE A 49 -3.52 15.35 -22.00
C ILE A 49 -4.56 14.22 -22.02
N GLN A 50 -4.66 13.45 -23.11
CA GLN A 50 -5.57 12.32 -23.20
C GLN A 50 -5.20 11.21 -22.20
N GLU A 51 -3.90 10.89 -22.10
CA GLU A 51 -3.38 9.93 -21.12
C GLU A 51 -3.59 10.41 -19.67
N GLN A 52 -3.37 11.70 -19.43
CA GLN A 52 -3.63 12.33 -18.14
C GLN A 52 -5.11 12.22 -17.76
N SER A 53 -6.04 12.51 -18.69
CA SER A 53 -7.48 12.37 -18.46
C SER A 53 -7.89 10.95 -18.06
N SER A 54 -7.32 9.93 -18.72
CA SER A 54 -7.58 8.53 -18.38
C SER A 54 -7.06 8.19 -16.98
N SER A 55 -5.86 8.65 -16.66
CA SER A 55 -5.22 8.41 -15.36
C SER A 55 -5.98 9.05 -14.21
N ILE A 56 -6.51 10.27 -14.41
CA ILE A 56 -7.34 10.97 -13.42
C ILE A 56 -8.62 10.19 -13.11
N LEU A 57 -9.32 9.69 -14.13
CA LEU A 57 -10.55 8.90 -13.94
C LEU A 57 -10.28 7.63 -13.13
N GLN A 58 -9.22 6.90 -13.48
CA GLN A 58 -8.82 5.69 -12.77
C GLN A 58 -8.42 5.97 -11.32
N ALA A 59 -7.68 7.07 -11.08
CA ALA A 59 -7.30 7.49 -9.74
C ALA A 59 -8.52 7.90 -8.89
N ALA A 60 -9.48 8.62 -9.48
CA ALA A 60 -10.73 8.99 -8.82
C ALA A 60 -11.58 7.77 -8.46
N GLU A 61 -11.71 6.80 -9.37
CA GLU A 61 -12.42 5.55 -9.11
C GLU A 61 -11.76 4.75 -7.98
N SER A 62 -10.43 4.65 -8.01
CA SER A 62 -9.64 3.97 -6.96
C SER A 62 -9.83 4.65 -5.60
N ALA A 63 -9.82 5.99 -5.57
CA ALA A 63 -10.08 6.76 -4.36
C ALA A 63 -11.50 6.51 -3.81
N GLN A 64 -12.53 6.51 -4.66
CA GLN A 64 -13.88 6.19 -4.24
C GLN A 64 -14.01 4.76 -3.72
N GLN A 65 -13.33 3.80 -4.35
CA GLN A 65 -13.29 2.42 -3.86
C GLN A 65 -12.62 2.32 -2.49
N MET A 66 -11.49 3.00 -2.29
CA MET A 66 -10.83 3.06 -0.97
C MET A 66 -11.75 3.64 0.10
N ALA A 67 -12.49 4.72 -0.20
CA ALA A 67 -13.45 5.31 0.74
C ALA A 67 -14.55 4.30 1.14
N ARG A 68 -15.10 3.57 0.16
CA ARG A 68 -16.11 2.52 0.42
C ARG A 68 -15.56 1.39 1.28
N THR A 69 -14.39 0.87 0.94
CA THR A 69 -13.75 -0.22 1.68
C THR A 69 -13.41 0.22 3.11
N ALA A 70 -12.89 1.43 3.28
CA ALA A 70 -12.61 2.00 4.60
C ALA A 70 -13.89 2.11 5.45
N GLY A 71 -15.00 2.57 4.86
CA GLY A 71 -16.30 2.57 5.54
C GLY A 71 -16.79 1.18 5.94
N GLN A 72 -16.56 0.16 5.10
CA GLN A 72 -16.88 -1.23 5.44
C GLN A 72 -16.02 -1.75 6.60
N VAL A 73 -14.71 -1.49 6.58
CA VAL A 73 -13.80 -1.89 7.67
C VAL A 73 -14.20 -1.22 8.99
N ALA A 74 -14.56 0.06 8.97
CA ALA A 74 -15.08 0.75 10.16
C ALA A 74 -16.35 0.10 10.72
N SER A 75 -17.29 -0.30 9.84
CA SER A 75 -18.51 -1.00 10.25
C SER A 75 -18.23 -2.39 10.82
N GLU A 76 -17.32 -3.15 10.22
CA GLU A 76 -16.91 -4.47 10.74
C GLU A 76 -16.16 -4.34 12.07
N ALA A 77 -15.35 -3.29 12.26
CA ALA A 77 -14.73 -2.98 13.53
C ALA A 77 -15.79 -2.71 14.63
N GLN A 78 -16.86 -1.96 14.33
CA GLN A 78 -17.95 -1.75 15.28
C GLN A 78 -18.66 -3.06 15.65
N LYS A 79 -18.91 -3.96 14.69
CA LYS A 79 -19.47 -5.29 14.96
C LYS A 79 -18.55 -6.13 15.82
N ALA A 80 -17.25 -6.13 15.52
CA ALA A 80 -16.23 -6.82 16.31
C ALA A 80 -16.20 -6.29 17.75
N SER A 81 -16.32 -4.96 17.94
CA SER A 81 -16.38 -4.34 19.27
C SER A 81 -17.55 -4.89 20.10
N ALA A 82 -18.74 -5.00 19.50
CA ALA A 82 -19.91 -5.57 20.18
C ALA A 82 -19.74 -7.05 20.55
N LEU A 83 -19.10 -7.85 19.68
CA LEU A 83 -18.80 -9.26 19.98
C LEU A 83 -17.75 -9.39 21.09
N THR A 84 -16.72 -8.55 21.07
CA THR A 84 -15.67 -8.52 22.10
C THR A 84 -16.22 -8.08 23.45
N ALA A 85 -17.18 -7.14 23.48
CA ALA A 85 -17.90 -6.77 24.71
C ALA A 85 -18.65 -7.97 25.32
N GLN A 86 -19.37 -8.74 24.49
CA GLN A 86 -20.02 -9.98 24.95
C GLN A 86 -19.01 -11.03 25.45
N ALA A 87 -17.84 -11.13 24.81
CA ALA A 87 -16.77 -12.01 25.27
C ALA A 87 -16.21 -11.58 26.63
N SER A 88 -16.08 -10.26 26.86
CA SER A 88 -15.66 -9.68 28.14
C SER A 88 -16.63 -10.04 29.27
N ASP A 89 -17.92 -9.83 29.05
CA ASP A 89 -18.98 -10.17 30.01
C ASP A 89 -18.96 -11.66 30.36
N ARG A 90 -18.76 -12.54 29.35
CA ARG A 90 -18.67 -13.99 29.56
C ARG A 90 -17.41 -14.38 30.34
N ALA A 91 -16.27 -13.75 30.06
CA ALA A 91 -15.03 -14.01 30.79
C ALA A 91 -15.16 -13.57 32.26
N GLN A 92 -15.76 -12.41 32.52
CA GLN A 92 -16.02 -11.91 33.87
C GLN A 92 -17.01 -12.81 34.62
N SER A 93 -18.09 -13.22 33.98
CA SER A 93 -19.05 -14.18 34.55
C SER A 93 -18.40 -15.53 34.86
N GLY A 94 -17.54 -16.02 33.95
CA GLY A 94 -16.75 -17.25 34.17
C GLY A 94 -15.80 -17.15 35.37
N ALA A 95 -15.11 -16.01 35.53
CA ALA A 95 -14.28 -15.75 36.70
C ALA A 95 -15.11 -15.74 38.00
N GLY A 96 -16.30 -15.15 37.97
CA GLY A 96 -17.25 -15.17 39.09
C GLY A 96 -17.64 -16.60 39.50
N LEU A 97 -18.03 -17.44 38.54
CA LEU A 97 -18.40 -18.83 38.79
C LEU A 97 -17.24 -19.65 39.38
N ILE A 98 -16.00 -19.40 38.95
CA ILE A 98 -14.83 -20.07 39.51
C ILE A 98 -14.57 -19.67 40.97
N ASN A 99 -14.84 -18.42 41.34
CA ASN A 99 -14.75 -18.00 42.74
C ASN A 99 -15.78 -18.75 43.61
N GLU A 100 -17.00 -18.97 43.11
CA GLU A 100 -18.02 -19.77 43.80
C GLU A 100 -17.58 -21.25 43.96
N VAL A 101 -16.92 -21.82 42.93
CA VAL A 101 -16.33 -23.16 43.01
C VAL A 101 -15.23 -23.21 44.06
N GLN A 102 -14.37 -22.18 44.15
CA GLN A 102 -13.31 -22.11 45.15
C GLN A 102 -13.89 -22.10 46.58
N GLU A 103 -14.93 -21.30 46.82
CA GLU A 103 -15.63 -21.29 48.12
C GLU A 103 -16.26 -22.66 48.43
N SER A 104 -16.90 -23.28 47.45
CA SER A 104 -17.49 -24.62 47.58
C SER A 104 -16.45 -25.69 47.91
N MET A 105 -15.26 -25.63 47.32
CA MET A 105 -14.15 -26.54 47.63
C MET A 105 -13.62 -26.35 49.05
N ALA A 106 -13.55 -25.11 49.53
CA ALA A 106 -13.17 -24.82 50.91
C ALA A 106 -14.20 -25.37 51.92
N LEU A 107 -15.49 -25.19 51.65
CA LEU A 107 -16.57 -25.77 52.45
C LEU A 107 -16.52 -27.30 52.44
N MET A 108 -16.30 -27.91 51.28
CA MET A 108 -16.17 -29.37 51.14
C MET A 108 -14.99 -29.92 51.94
N LYS A 109 -13.82 -29.27 51.86
CA LYS A 109 -12.64 -29.64 52.64
C LYS A 109 -12.93 -29.63 54.15
N ASN A 110 -13.62 -28.59 54.63
CA ASN A 110 -14.00 -28.48 56.03
C ASN A 110 -14.98 -29.59 56.45
N ALA A 111 -16.04 -29.82 55.66
CA ALA A 111 -17.03 -30.85 55.93
C ALA A 111 -16.42 -32.26 55.97
N VAL A 112 -15.51 -32.57 55.05
CA VAL A 112 -14.79 -33.85 55.02
C VAL A 112 -13.87 -33.99 56.24
N SER A 113 -13.19 -32.92 56.64
CA SER A 113 -12.33 -32.92 57.83
C SER A 113 -13.12 -33.18 59.12
N GLU A 114 -14.28 -32.51 59.28
CA GLU A 114 -15.19 -32.71 60.41
C GLU A 114 -15.72 -34.15 60.47
N SER A 115 -16.15 -34.70 59.33
CA SER A 115 -16.58 -36.10 59.22
C SER A 115 -15.46 -37.07 59.63
N ALA A 116 -14.23 -36.84 59.17
CA ALA A 116 -13.07 -37.66 59.55
C ALA A 116 -12.80 -37.62 61.06
N GLU A 117 -13.06 -36.49 61.73
CA GLU A 117 -12.93 -36.36 63.18
C GLU A 117 -14.03 -37.16 63.91
N VAL A 118 -15.28 -37.07 63.45
CA VAL A 118 -16.41 -37.84 64.01
C VAL A 118 -16.12 -39.34 63.93
N VAL A 119 -15.66 -39.83 62.78
CA VAL A 119 -15.33 -41.24 62.57
C VAL A 119 -14.14 -41.67 63.43
N ARG A 120 -13.10 -40.83 63.58
CA ARG A 120 -11.99 -41.11 64.50
C ARG A 120 -12.45 -41.26 65.95
N ARG A 121 -13.36 -40.38 66.42
CA ARG A 121 -13.94 -40.51 67.76
C ARG A 121 -14.76 -41.80 67.91
N LEU A 122 -15.47 -42.22 66.87
CA LEU A 122 -16.18 -43.51 66.87
C LEU A 122 -15.19 -44.68 66.99
N GLY A 123 -14.11 -44.68 66.21
CA GLY A 123 -13.06 -45.69 66.30
C GLY A 123 -12.44 -45.79 67.71
N ALA A 124 -12.17 -44.64 68.34
CA ALA A 124 -11.66 -44.61 69.72
C ALA A 124 -12.66 -45.20 70.72
N ARG A 125 -13.95 -44.85 70.61
CA ARG A 125 -15.02 -45.42 71.45
C ARG A 125 -15.19 -46.92 71.22
N SER A 126 -15.10 -47.40 69.98
CA SER A 126 -15.15 -48.84 69.66
C SER A 126 -13.98 -49.59 70.28
N GLN A 127 -12.78 -49.00 70.33
CA GLN A 127 -11.64 -49.58 71.06
C GLN A 127 -11.87 -49.66 72.57
N GLU A 128 -12.54 -48.67 73.18
CA GLU A 128 -12.92 -48.76 74.59
C GLU A 128 -13.94 -49.88 74.83
N ILE A 129 -14.94 -50.02 73.95
CA ILE A 129 -15.92 -51.12 74.01
C ILE A 129 -15.20 -52.46 73.90
N ALA A 130 -14.24 -52.62 72.97
CA ALA A 130 -13.47 -53.85 72.83
C ALA A 130 -12.79 -54.26 74.16
N LYS A 131 -12.18 -53.31 74.87
CA LYS A 131 -11.54 -53.55 76.18
C LYS A 131 -12.55 -53.99 77.24
N ILE A 132 -13.72 -53.35 77.30
CA ILE A 132 -14.78 -53.70 78.26
C ILE A 132 -15.31 -55.10 77.99
N VAL A 133 -15.57 -55.44 76.73
CA VAL A 133 -16.05 -56.77 76.33
C VAL A 133 -15.02 -57.85 76.64
N ASP A 134 -13.73 -57.55 76.51
CA ASP A 134 -12.66 -58.48 76.89
C ASP A 134 -12.62 -58.75 78.41
N VAL A 135 -12.91 -57.73 79.23
CA VAL A 135 -13.09 -57.90 80.67
C VAL A 135 -14.31 -58.77 80.97
N ILE A 136 -15.45 -58.54 80.30
CA ILE A 136 -16.67 -59.35 80.46
C ILE A 136 -16.42 -60.82 80.08
N ARG A 137 -15.69 -61.06 78.99
CA ARG A 137 -15.27 -62.40 78.56
C ARG A 137 -14.42 -63.09 79.62
N ASN A 138 -13.47 -62.37 80.21
CA ASN A 138 -12.64 -62.90 81.30
C ASN A 138 -13.44 -63.19 82.58
N ILE A 139 -14.37 -62.31 82.96
CA ILE A 139 -15.28 -62.53 84.09
C ILE A 139 -16.13 -63.77 83.83
N SER A 140 -16.76 -63.87 82.65
CA SER A 140 -17.61 -65.00 82.27
C SER A 140 -16.83 -66.33 82.32
N ARG A 141 -15.58 -66.34 81.84
CA ARG A 141 -14.69 -67.51 81.95
C ARG A 141 -14.34 -67.88 83.39
N GLN A 142 -14.08 -66.88 84.25
CA GLN A 142 -13.86 -67.12 85.68
C GLN A 142 -15.12 -67.65 86.37
N THR A 143 -16.29 -67.08 86.06
CA THR A 143 -17.59 -67.56 86.56
C THR A 143 -17.86 -68.98 86.12
N ASN A 144 -17.55 -69.34 84.87
CA ASN A 144 -17.67 -70.71 84.37
C ASN A 144 -16.78 -71.69 85.17
N LEU A 145 -15.54 -71.31 85.44
CA LEU A 145 -14.62 -72.11 86.29
C LEU A 145 -15.10 -72.21 87.74
N LEU A 146 -15.63 -71.14 88.32
CA LEU A 146 -16.21 -71.13 89.66
C LEU A 146 -17.44 -72.03 89.74
N ALA A 147 -18.32 -71.95 88.75
CA ALA A 147 -19.51 -72.78 88.62
C ALA A 147 -19.15 -74.26 88.45
N LEU A 148 -18.14 -74.57 87.64
CA LEU A 148 -17.62 -75.94 87.49
C LEU A 148 -17.09 -76.48 88.82
N ASN A 149 -16.30 -75.70 89.55
CA ASN A 149 -15.81 -76.08 90.88
C ASN A 149 -16.96 -76.30 91.88
N ALA A 150 -18.00 -75.46 91.81
CA ALA A 150 -19.20 -75.61 92.64
C ALA A 150 -20.01 -76.86 92.26
N SER A 151 -20.17 -77.18 90.97
CA SER A 151 -20.81 -78.42 90.49
C SER A 151 -20.05 -79.67 90.96
N ILE A 152 -18.71 -79.63 90.93
CA ILE A 152 -17.85 -80.72 91.42
C ILE A 152 -18.05 -80.92 92.94
N GLU A 153 -18.01 -79.84 93.73
CA GLU A 153 -18.16 -79.94 95.19
C GLU A 153 -19.59 -80.32 95.60
N ALA A 154 -20.60 -79.87 94.86
CA ALA A 154 -21.99 -80.29 95.03
C ALA A 154 -22.18 -81.79 94.72
N ALA A 155 -21.52 -82.33 93.69
CA ALA A 155 -21.49 -83.77 93.42
C ALA A 155 -20.78 -84.56 94.55
N ARG A 156 -19.74 -83.96 95.15
CA ARG A 156 -18.98 -84.53 96.27
C ARG A 156 -19.78 -84.63 97.56
N ALA A 157 -20.73 -83.71 97.78
CA ALA A 157 -21.64 -83.70 98.94
C ALA A 157 -22.81 -84.71 98.84
N GLY A 158 -22.93 -85.47 97.74
CA GLY A 158 -23.93 -86.53 97.56
C GLY A 158 -25.38 -86.01 97.59
N GLU A 159 -26.26 -86.67 98.34
CA GLU A 159 -27.70 -86.31 98.42
C GLU A 159 -27.94 -84.88 98.96
N HIS A 160 -27.05 -84.37 99.82
CA HIS A 160 -27.18 -83.01 100.38
C HIS A 160 -26.79 -81.90 99.40
N GLY A 161 -26.09 -82.22 98.30
CA GLY A 161 -25.61 -81.27 97.30
C GLY A 161 -26.50 -81.12 96.06
N LYS A 162 -27.58 -81.92 95.92
CA LYS A 162 -28.42 -81.94 94.71
C LYS A 162 -28.99 -80.57 94.31
N GLY A 163 -29.49 -79.79 95.27
CA GLY A 163 -30.02 -78.45 95.00
C GLY A 163 -28.94 -77.45 94.57
N PHE A 164 -27.74 -77.53 95.16
CA PHE A 164 -26.59 -76.71 94.80
C PHE A 164 -26.02 -77.08 93.42
N SER A 165 -26.05 -78.37 93.05
CA SER A 165 -25.61 -78.87 91.75
C SER A 165 -26.43 -78.27 90.60
N VAL A 166 -27.76 -78.19 90.75
CA VAL A 166 -28.64 -77.57 89.74
C VAL A 166 -28.32 -76.09 89.56
N VAL A 167 -28.14 -75.35 90.65
CA VAL A 167 -27.78 -73.92 90.59
C VAL A 167 -26.40 -73.72 89.96
N ALA A 168 -25.42 -74.56 90.32
CA ALA A 168 -24.08 -74.47 89.75
C ALA A 168 -24.07 -74.76 88.25
N GLU A 169 -24.86 -75.72 87.76
CA GLU A 169 -24.99 -76.02 86.34
C GLU A 169 -25.70 -74.91 85.56
N GLU A 170 -26.72 -74.28 86.14
CA GLU A 170 -27.39 -73.11 85.54
C GLU A 170 -26.45 -71.90 85.45
N VAL A 171 -25.66 -71.64 86.50
CA VAL A 171 -24.62 -70.58 86.48
C VAL A 171 -23.54 -70.90 85.43
N ARG A 172 -23.18 -72.17 85.25
CA ARG A 172 -22.25 -72.63 84.23
C ARG A 172 -22.78 -72.33 82.83
N ALA A 173 -24.03 -72.70 82.56
CA ALA A 173 -24.69 -72.45 81.28
C ALA A 173 -24.79 -70.94 80.97
N LEU A 174 -25.18 -70.11 81.95
CA LEU A 174 -25.21 -68.65 81.80
C LEU A 174 -23.81 -68.05 81.53
N ALA A 175 -22.78 -68.59 82.17
CA ALA A 175 -21.40 -68.14 81.97
C ALA A 175 -20.85 -68.53 80.58
N GLU A 176 -21.19 -69.71 80.08
CA GLU A 176 -20.88 -70.14 78.70
C GLU A 176 -21.61 -69.25 77.68
N GLN A 177 -22.91 -69.01 77.86
CA GLN A 177 -23.70 -68.13 76.99
C GLN A 177 -23.19 -66.68 77.00
N SER A 178 -22.78 -66.16 78.16
CA SER A 178 -22.17 -64.84 78.29
C SER A 178 -20.81 -64.76 77.58
N THR A 179 -20.02 -65.84 77.62
CA THR A 179 -18.74 -65.95 76.89
C THR A 179 -18.95 -65.94 75.38
N GLU A 180 -19.94 -66.68 74.88
CA GLU A 180 -20.31 -66.72 73.47
C GLU A 180 -20.82 -65.35 72.99
N SER A 181 -21.72 -64.72 73.75
CA SER A 181 -22.24 -63.38 73.45
C SER A 181 -21.11 -62.34 73.43
N ALA A 182 -20.19 -62.39 74.39
CA ALA A 182 -19.02 -61.52 74.41
C ALA A 182 -18.13 -61.73 73.17
N ALA A 183 -17.96 -62.97 72.70
CA ALA A 183 -17.21 -63.25 71.47
C ALA A 183 -17.89 -62.66 70.22
N GLN A 184 -19.22 -62.74 70.13
CA GLN A 184 -19.98 -62.10 69.05
C GLN A 184 -19.82 -60.57 69.05
N ILE A 185 -19.87 -59.95 70.24
CA ILE A 185 -19.64 -58.49 70.37
C ILE A 185 -18.21 -58.13 69.96
N VAL A 186 -17.19 -58.94 70.31
CA VAL A 186 -15.81 -58.70 69.86
C VAL A 186 -15.72 -58.68 68.34
N ASN A 187 -16.35 -59.63 67.65
CA ASN A 187 -16.34 -59.68 66.19
C ASN A 187 -17.00 -58.43 65.59
N LEU A 188 -18.19 -58.04 66.07
CA LEU A 188 -18.88 -56.81 65.64
C LEU A 188 -18.03 -55.55 65.86
N VAL A 189 -17.35 -55.45 67.01
CA VAL A 189 -16.48 -54.31 67.31
C VAL A 189 -15.25 -54.29 66.40
N GLN A 190 -14.69 -55.45 66.04
CA GLN A 190 -13.61 -55.55 65.07
C GLN A 190 -14.04 -55.11 63.67
N GLU A 191 -15.25 -55.50 63.23
CA GLU A 191 -15.84 -55.05 61.97
C GLU A 191 -16.02 -53.53 61.97
N ILE A 192 -16.61 -52.95 63.03
CA ILE A 192 -16.77 -51.50 63.17
C ILE A 192 -15.40 -50.79 63.16
N LEU A 193 -14.38 -51.35 63.80
CA LEU A 193 -13.02 -50.79 63.78
C LEU A 193 -12.40 -50.81 62.38
N ALA A 194 -12.64 -51.87 61.61
CA ALA A 194 -12.19 -51.96 60.23
C ALA A 194 -12.92 -50.95 59.33
N GLU A 195 -14.26 -50.84 59.45
CA GLU A 195 -15.08 -49.90 58.70
C GLU A 195 -14.73 -48.44 59.02
N THR A 196 -14.56 -48.11 60.30
CA THR A 196 -14.15 -46.75 60.73
C THR A 196 -12.77 -46.39 60.19
N LYS A 197 -11.82 -47.32 60.18
CA LYS A 197 -10.51 -47.10 59.57
C LYS A 197 -10.63 -46.80 58.07
N ALA A 198 -11.40 -47.61 57.34
CA ALA A 198 -11.64 -47.40 55.92
C ALA A 198 -12.34 -46.05 55.64
N ALA A 199 -13.30 -45.66 56.48
CA ALA A 199 -13.99 -44.37 56.35
C ALA A 199 -13.07 -43.16 56.63
N VAL A 200 -12.10 -43.29 57.55
CA VAL A 200 -11.07 -42.25 57.76
C VAL A 200 -10.16 -42.14 56.53
N GLU A 201 -9.65 -43.25 56.01
CA GLU A 201 -8.81 -43.27 54.79
C GLU A 201 -9.55 -42.65 53.59
N ALA A 202 -10.82 -42.99 53.40
CA ALA A 202 -11.67 -42.39 52.35
C ALA A 202 -11.88 -40.88 52.55
N SER A 203 -12.02 -40.43 53.81
CA SER A 203 -12.16 -39.01 54.12
C SER A 203 -10.86 -38.24 53.85
N GLU A 204 -9.69 -38.82 54.17
CA GLU A 204 -8.39 -38.22 53.86
C GLU A 204 -8.20 -38.05 52.35
N HIS A 205 -8.56 -39.07 51.55
CA HIS A 205 -8.59 -38.97 50.10
C HIS A 205 -9.56 -37.89 49.60
N GLY A 206 -10.76 -37.79 50.19
CA GLY A 206 -11.73 -36.74 49.86
C GLY A 206 -11.20 -35.34 50.12
N ALA A 207 -10.51 -35.14 51.25
CA ALA A 207 -9.89 -33.86 51.59
C ALA A 207 -8.77 -33.47 50.60
N LEU A 208 -7.96 -34.44 50.17
CA LEU A 208 -6.92 -34.24 49.16
C LEU A 208 -7.53 -33.89 47.79
N ALA A 209 -8.64 -34.53 47.41
CA ALA A 209 -9.36 -34.24 46.18
C ALA A 209 -9.95 -32.80 46.19
N ALA A 210 -10.54 -32.38 47.31
CA ALA A 210 -11.04 -31.01 47.48
C ALA A 210 -9.91 -29.97 47.41
N GLU A 211 -8.76 -30.25 48.02
CA GLU A 211 -7.56 -29.39 47.92
C GLU A 211 -7.08 -29.26 46.47
N THR A 212 -7.02 -30.39 45.76
CA THR A 212 -6.65 -30.39 44.33
C THR A 212 -7.64 -29.59 43.50
N GLY A 213 -8.94 -29.73 43.77
CA GLY A 213 -10.00 -28.93 43.15
C GLY A 213 -9.87 -27.44 43.41
N SER A 214 -9.47 -27.05 44.62
CA SER A 214 -9.18 -25.65 44.98
C SER A 214 -8.01 -25.09 44.15
N VAL A 215 -6.91 -25.83 44.05
CA VAL A 215 -5.73 -25.43 43.24
C VAL A 215 -6.11 -25.29 41.75
N LEU A 216 -6.91 -26.22 41.21
CA LEU A 216 -7.39 -26.13 39.83
C LEU A 216 -8.30 -24.92 39.61
N SER A 217 -9.13 -24.58 40.60
CA SER A 217 -10.00 -23.40 40.54
C SER A 217 -9.19 -22.11 40.50
N ILE A 218 -8.11 -22.00 41.29
CA ILE A 218 -7.20 -20.84 41.24
C ILE A 218 -6.61 -20.68 39.82
N LYS A 219 -6.10 -21.77 39.24
CA LYS A 219 -5.56 -21.75 37.87
C LYS A 219 -6.60 -21.38 36.82
N ALA A 220 -7.84 -21.85 36.98
CA ALA A 220 -8.94 -21.45 36.11
C ALA A 220 -9.26 -19.95 36.24
N SER A 221 -9.22 -19.39 37.45
CA SER A 221 -9.42 -17.97 37.70
C SER A 221 -8.32 -17.11 37.06
N GLU A 222 -7.07 -17.55 37.15
CA GLU A 222 -5.93 -16.91 36.47
C GLU A 222 -6.14 -16.91 34.95
N ALA A 223 -6.54 -18.04 34.37
CA ALA A 223 -6.83 -18.14 32.93
C ALA A 223 -7.98 -17.21 32.49
N PHE A 224 -9.06 -17.10 33.27
CA PHE A 224 -10.13 -16.14 32.95
C PHE A 224 -9.65 -14.68 33.05
N SER A 225 -8.75 -14.37 33.98
CA SER A 225 -8.16 -13.04 34.11
C SER A 225 -7.27 -12.69 32.90
N GLU A 226 -6.50 -13.66 32.40
CA GLU A 226 -5.70 -13.49 31.17
C GLU A 226 -6.59 -13.33 29.93
N ILE A 227 -7.69 -14.09 29.84
CA ILE A 227 -8.69 -13.92 28.78
C ILE A 227 -9.28 -12.51 28.83
N TYR A 228 -9.68 -12.03 30.01
CA TYR A 228 -10.22 -10.68 30.17
C TYR A 228 -9.23 -9.61 29.69
N ALA A 229 -7.96 -9.68 30.13
CA ALA A 229 -6.92 -8.75 29.69
C ALA A 229 -6.67 -8.81 28.17
N SER A 230 -6.78 -9.99 27.56
CA SER A 230 -6.62 -10.17 26.11
C SER A 230 -7.80 -9.60 25.32
N VAL A 231 -9.01 -9.78 25.83
CA VAL A 231 -10.24 -9.19 25.29
C VAL A 231 -10.18 -7.66 25.35
N ASP A 232 -9.74 -7.09 26.48
CA ASP A 232 -9.58 -5.65 26.65
C ASP A 232 -8.60 -5.03 25.62
N ARG A 233 -7.43 -5.66 25.42
CA ARG A 233 -6.49 -5.25 24.35
C ARG A 233 -7.10 -5.36 22.95
N THR A 234 -7.93 -6.37 22.73
CA THR A 234 -8.65 -6.55 21.46
C THR A 234 -9.64 -5.40 21.23
N VAL A 235 -10.34 -4.93 22.28
CA VAL A 235 -11.20 -3.74 22.20
C VAL A 235 -10.41 -2.51 21.76
N GLN A 236 -9.25 -2.26 22.39
CA GLN A 236 -8.40 -1.12 22.02
C GLN A 236 -7.96 -1.20 20.54
N THR A 237 -7.51 -2.37 20.11
CA THR A 237 -7.07 -2.58 18.71
C THR A 237 -8.22 -2.33 17.72
N ILE A 238 -9.44 -2.75 18.07
CA ILE A 238 -10.63 -2.52 17.24
C ILE A 238 -10.95 -1.02 17.14
N GLN A 239 -10.79 -0.25 18.23
CA GLN A 239 -10.99 1.20 18.21
C GLN A 239 -9.95 1.89 17.32
N ASP A 240 -8.69 1.48 17.40
CA ASP A 240 -7.61 2.01 16.55
C ASP A 240 -7.89 1.72 15.07
N ILE A 241 -8.37 0.51 14.73
CA ILE A 241 -8.78 0.14 13.37
C ILE A 241 -9.94 1.02 12.88
N ALA A 242 -10.95 1.25 13.72
CA ALA A 242 -12.08 2.10 13.36
C ALA A 242 -11.63 3.54 13.07
N ALA A 243 -10.81 4.12 13.93
CA ALA A 243 -10.25 5.46 13.75
C ALA A 243 -9.38 5.57 12.49
N ALA A 244 -8.50 4.60 12.26
CA ALA A 244 -7.67 4.55 11.05
C ALA A 244 -8.51 4.43 9.77
N SER A 245 -9.61 3.68 9.83
CA SER A 245 -10.53 3.52 8.71
C SER A 245 -11.31 4.81 8.41
N GLU A 246 -11.75 5.54 9.43
CA GLU A 246 -12.37 6.86 9.26
C GLU A 246 -11.41 7.86 8.62
N GLN A 247 -10.16 7.89 9.08
CA GLN A 247 -9.11 8.72 8.49
C GLN A 247 -8.85 8.33 7.01
N GLN A 248 -8.77 7.04 6.71
CA GLN A 248 -8.59 6.56 5.34
C GLN A 248 -9.75 6.95 4.43
N ALA A 249 -10.99 6.91 4.93
CA ALA A 249 -12.16 7.38 4.20
C ALA A 249 -12.08 8.88 3.90
N ALA A 250 -11.71 9.69 4.90
CA ALA A 250 -11.53 11.13 4.73
C ALA A 250 -10.43 11.48 3.71
N SER A 251 -9.25 10.85 3.80
CA SER A 251 -8.17 11.06 2.84
C SER A 251 -8.53 10.61 1.43
N SER A 252 -9.34 9.56 1.30
CA SER A 252 -9.84 9.10 0.00
C SER A 252 -10.83 10.10 -0.63
N GLN A 253 -11.65 10.75 0.20
CA GLN A 253 -12.54 11.84 -0.23
C GLN A 253 -11.73 13.06 -0.73
N GLU A 254 -10.68 13.43 0.01
CA GLU A 254 -9.76 14.52 -0.36
C GLU A 254 -9.03 14.21 -1.67
N MET A 255 -8.58 12.97 -1.86
CA MET A 255 -7.97 12.52 -3.11
C MET A 255 -8.94 12.66 -4.28
N THR A 256 -10.22 12.29 -4.09
CA THR A 256 -11.25 12.48 -5.11
C THR A 256 -11.43 13.96 -5.48
N SER A 257 -11.46 14.85 -4.47
CA SER A 257 -11.51 16.30 -4.70
C SER A 257 -10.27 16.81 -5.44
N THR A 258 -9.09 16.32 -5.09
CA THR A 258 -7.84 16.67 -5.77
C THR A 258 -7.86 16.24 -7.22
N MET A 259 -8.36 15.03 -7.52
CA MET A 259 -8.50 14.56 -8.90
C MET A 259 -9.48 15.40 -9.72
N ALA A 260 -10.54 15.95 -9.10
CA ALA A 260 -11.40 16.92 -9.78
C ALA A 260 -10.64 18.19 -10.18
N THR A 261 -9.83 18.76 -9.28
CA THR A 261 -8.97 19.91 -9.59
C THR A 261 -7.96 19.61 -10.71
N VAL A 262 -7.35 18.42 -10.69
CA VAL A 262 -6.42 18.01 -11.75
C VAL A 262 -7.14 17.82 -13.09
N SER A 263 -8.40 17.37 -13.07
CA SER A 263 -9.26 17.29 -14.27
C SER A 263 -9.50 18.68 -14.88
N ASP A 264 -9.78 19.68 -14.04
CA ASP A 264 -9.97 21.06 -14.49
C ASP A 264 -8.68 21.62 -15.13
N ILE A 265 -7.52 21.36 -14.53
CA ILE A 265 -6.21 21.76 -15.09
C ILE A 265 -5.97 21.07 -16.44
N ALA A 266 -6.27 19.77 -16.56
CA ALA A 266 -6.14 19.05 -17.83
C ALA A 266 -7.05 19.65 -18.92
N ALA A 267 -8.28 20.05 -18.58
CA ALA A 267 -9.20 20.73 -19.49
C ALA A 267 -8.71 22.12 -19.91
N GLN A 268 -8.09 22.87 -18.98
CA GLN A 268 -7.44 24.15 -19.29
C GLN A 268 -6.24 23.96 -20.23
N ASN A 269 -5.38 22.96 -19.97
CA ASN A 269 -4.26 22.62 -20.84
C ASN A 269 -4.72 22.24 -22.25
N ALA A 270 -5.81 21.46 -22.36
CA ALA A 270 -6.42 21.12 -23.66
C ALA A 270 -6.85 22.37 -24.43
N THR A 271 -7.41 23.34 -23.71
CA THR A 271 -7.85 24.62 -24.29
C THR A 271 -6.64 25.46 -24.73
N GLY A 272 -5.61 25.56 -23.89
CA GLY A 272 -4.36 26.24 -24.23
C GLY A 272 -3.67 25.61 -25.46
N ALA A 273 -3.56 24.28 -25.51
CA ALA A 273 -2.99 23.57 -26.65
C ALA A 273 -3.74 23.87 -27.95
N ARG A 274 -5.09 23.92 -27.92
CA ARG A 274 -5.91 24.32 -29.08
C ARG A 274 -5.65 25.75 -29.51
N GLN A 275 -5.49 26.69 -28.56
CA GLN A 275 -5.19 28.09 -28.88
C GLN A 275 -3.82 28.25 -29.54
N VAL A 276 -2.79 27.58 -29.01
CA VAL A 276 -1.45 27.61 -29.61
C VAL A 276 -1.45 26.93 -30.99
N SER A 277 -2.23 25.85 -31.18
CA SER A 277 -2.40 25.20 -32.48
C SER A 277 -2.97 26.16 -33.53
N GLY A 278 -4.02 26.91 -33.17
CA GLY A 278 -4.59 27.95 -34.02
C GLY A 278 -3.58 29.04 -34.37
N GLY A 279 -2.84 29.54 -33.38
CA GLY A 279 -1.80 30.56 -33.58
C GLY A 279 -0.65 30.07 -34.47
N ALA A 280 -0.20 28.83 -34.31
CA ALA A 280 0.82 28.22 -35.16
C ALA A 280 0.35 28.10 -36.62
N GLN A 281 -0.92 27.75 -36.84
CA GLN A 281 -1.48 27.70 -38.19
C GLN A 281 -1.56 29.08 -38.85
N GLU A 282 -1.97 30.12 -38.11
CA GLU A 282 -1.97 31.50 -38.60
C GLU A 282 -0.56 32.01 -38.89
N GLN A 283 0.40 31.68 -38.03
CA GLN A 283 1.81 32.02 -38.23
C GLN A 283 2.37 31.34 -39.49
N ARG A 284 2.05 30.07 -39.72
CA ARG A 284 2.45 29.34 -40.94
C ARG A 284 1.97 30.04 -42.21
N VAL A 285 0.72 30.50 -42.22
CA VAL A 285 0.15 31.27 -43.35
C VAL A 285 0.89 32.59 -43.54
N THR A 286 1.16 33.31 -42.45
CA THR A 286 1.84 34.61 -42.49
C THR A 286 3.28 34.48 -42.99
N VAL A 287 4.02 33.47 -42.51
CA VAL A 287 5.38 33.16 -42.94
C VAL A 287 5.43 32.75 -44.41
N GLY A 288 4.45 31.96 -44.88
CA GLY A 288 4.32 31.63 -46.30
C GLY A 288 4.17 32.87 -47.19
N ARG A 289 3.30 33.81 -46.79
CA ARG A 289 3.13 35.09 -47.49
C ARG A 289 4.40 35.95 -47.47
N LEU A 290 5.12 35.97 -46.35
CA LEU A 290 6.38 36.71 -46.23
C LEU A 290 7.43 36.15 -47.21
N ALA A 291 7.53 34.82 -47.31
CA ALA A 291 8.43 34.18 -48.28
C ALA A 291 8.06 34.51 -49.72
N GLU A 292 6.77 34.50 -50.08
CA GLU A 292 6.28 34.92 -51.40
C GLU A 292 6.62 36.39 -51.71
N GLN A 293 6.41 37.29 -50.75
CA GLN A 293 6.73 38.71 -50.89
C GLN A 293 8.24 38.95 -51.04
N ALA A 294 9.06 38.24 -50.27
CA ALA A 294 10.51 38.29 -50.38
C ALA A 294 10.96 37.84 -51.78
N HIS A 295 10.41 36.74 -52.32
CA HIS A 295 10.68 36.32 -53.69
C HIS A 295 10.29 37.36 -54.73
N ALA A 296 9.12 38.00 -54.58
CA ALA A 296 8.68 39.06 -55.48
C ALA A 296 9.62 40.28 -55.42
N LEU A 297 10.14 40.66 -54.25
CA LEU A 297 11.11 41.74 -54.09
C LEU A 297 12.44 41.43 -54.78
N VAL A 298 12.94 40.19 -54.67
CA VAL A 298 14.13 39.74 -55.42
C VAL A 298 13.89 39.87 -56.92
N GLU A 299 12.75 39.42 -57.43
CA GLU A 299 12.42 39.53 -58.85
C GLU A 299 12.30 41.00 -59.31
N MET A 300 11.71 41.86 -58.49
CA MET A 300 11.62 43.30 -58.77
C MET A 300 12.99 43.97 -58.76
N ALA A 301 13.85 43.64 -57.81
CA ALA A 301 15.23 44.11 -57.73
C ALA A 301 16.02 43.67 -58.96
N ASP A 302 15.95 42.39 -59.33
CA ASP A 302 16.57 41.85 -60.55
C ASP A 302 16.06 42.55 -61.80
N ARG A 303 14.75 42.84 -61.88
CA ARG A 303 14.16 43.58 -62.99
C ARG A 303 14.60 45.05 -63.01
N LEU A 304 14.77 45.70 -61.87
CA LEU A 304 15.27 47.08 -61.77
C LEU A 304 16.75 47.16 -62.17
N THR A 305 17.60 46.32 -61.60
CA THR A 305 18.97 46.06 -62.05
C THR A 305 18.98 45.74 -63.54
N SER A 306 17.91 45.07 -64.01
CA SER A 306 17.73 44.77 -65.42
C SER A 306 17.53 46.05 -66.27
N MET A 307 16.68 46.96 -65.85
CA MET A 307 16.39 48.19 -66.59
C MET A 307 17.52 49.22 -66.49
N VAL A 308 18.24 49.28 -65.37
CA VAL A 308 19.28 50.28 -65.06
C VAL A 308 20.69 49.86 -65.53
N GLY A 309 20.99 48.55 -65.60
CA GLY A 309 21.88 48.04 -66.66
C GLY A 309 21.33 48.46 -68.04
N ARG A 310 21.73 48.06 -69.24
CA ARG A 310 21.37 48.84 -70.48
C ARG A 310 21.96 50.28 -70.54
N PHE A 311 21.88 51.13 -69.49
CA PHE A 311 22.48 52.47 -69.48
C PHE A 311 23.96 52.48 -69.05
N LYS A 312 24.78 53.42 -69.57
CA LYS A 312 26.17 53.59 -69.17
C LYS A 312 26.26 54.35 -67.83
N VAL A 313 26.38 53.58 -66.75
CA VAL A 313 26.42 54.10 -65.37
C VAL A 313 27.84 54.54 -64.97
N LYS A 314 28.87 53.75 -65.33
CA LYS A 314 30.29 54.06 -65.09
C LYS A 314 30.86 54.99 -66.17
N GLU A 315 31.68 55.99 -65.81
CA GLU A 315 32.27 56.94 -66.79
C GLU A 315 33.35 56.29 -67.67
N ASP A 316 34.16 55.42 -67.08
CA ASP A 316 35.25 54.62 -67.66
C ASP A 316 34.79 53.27 -68.21
N PHE A 317 33.50 53.11 -68.52
CA PHE A 317 32.96 51.88 -69.13
C PHE A 317 33.82 51.43 -70.33
N GLN A 318 34.31 50.19 -70.28
CA GLN A 318 35.12 49.57 -71.31
C GLN A 318 34.29 48.57 -72.11
N SER A 319 34.31 48.72 -73.43
CA SER A 319 33.60 47.81 -74.33
C SER A 319 34.09 46.37 -74.23
N CYS A 320 33.21 45.43 -74.56
CA CYS A 320 33.47 43.99 -74.48
C CYS A 320 34.79 43.54 -75.11
N TRP A 321 35.06 44.06 -76.31
CA TRP A 321 36.22 43.67 -77.09
C TRP A 321 37.53 44.26 -76.58
N ILE A 322 37.47 45.33 -75.79
CA ILE A 322 38.62 45.93 -75.12
C ILE A 322 39.04 45.02 -73.96
N ILE A 323 38.09 44.64 -73.10
CA ILE A 323 38.38 43.79 -71.93
C ILE A 323 38.80 42.38 -72.35
N LYS A 324 38.14 41.79 -73.35
CA LYS A 324 38.50 40.45 -73.87
C LYS A 324 39.62 40.46 -74.90
N ASN A 325 40.23 41.61 -75.17
CA ASN A 325 41.32 41.82 -76.13
C ASN A 325 41.13 41.06 -77.46
N CYS A 326 39.96 41.26 -78.09
CA CYS A 326 39.55 40.51 -79.27
C CYS A 326 39.27 41.42 -80.48
N ASN A 327 39.27 40.83 -81.68
CA ASN A 327 39.21 41.53 -82.97
C ASN A 327 38.04 41.04 -83.84
N PHE A 328 37.91 41.56 -85.06
CA PHE A 328 36.78 41.24 -85.94
C PHE A 328 36.68 39.75 -86.31
N LEU A 329 37.78 38.98 -86.30
CA LEU A 329 37.76 37.56 -86.68
C LEU A 329 37.18 36.66 -85.59
N ASN A 330 37.34 37.03 -84.32
CA ASN A 330 37.06 36.16 -83.18
C ASN A 330 36.03 36.72 -82.20
N CYS A 331 35.42 37.87 -82.49
CA CYS A 331 34.39 38.45 -81.63
C CYS A 331 33.24 39.09 -82.41
N PRO A 332 32.00 38.57 -82.26
CA PRO A 332 30.79 39.22 -82.76
C PRO A 332 30.55 40.62 -82.19
N ALA A 333 31.18 40.97 -81.06
CA ALA A 333 31.04 42.27 -80.41
C ALA A 333 31.98 43.35 -80.94
N PHE A 334 32.99 43.01 -81.76
CA PHE A 334 34.02 43.97 -82.15
C PHE A 334 33.39 45.16 -82.92
N GLN A 335 33.58 46.37 -82.38
CA GLN A 335 32.97 47.62 -82.90
C GLN A 335 31.44 47.59 -83.02
N SER A 336 30.76 46.73 -82.26
CA SER A 336 29.30 46.71 -82.20
C SER A 336 28.76 48.09 -81.78
N PRO A 337 27.67 48.59 -82.42
CA PRO A 337 27.00 49.81 -81.98
C PRO A 337 26.34 49.65 -80.61
N GLU A 338 26.02 48.41 -80.23
CA GLU A 338 25.62 48.04 -78.88
C GLU A 338 26.87 47.88 -78.01
N GLU A 339 27.08 48.79 -77.06
CA GLU A 339 28.29 48.87 -76.24
C GLU A 339 28.36 47.77 -75.16
N LYS A 340 27.22 47.18 -74.78
CA LYS A 340 27.12 46.14 -73.74
C LYS A 340 27.05 44.76 -74.36
N CYS A 341 27.99 43.87 -73.99
CA CYS A 341 28.13 42.53 -74.60
C CYS A 341 26.80 41.76 -74.72
N TRP A 342 25.96 41.81 -73.68
CA TRP A 342 24.71 41.03 -73.62
C TRP A 342 23.59 41.58 -74.49
N LEU A 343 23.71 42.82 -74.99
CA LEU A 343 22.81 43.41 -75.98
C LEU A 343 23.27 43.11 -77.43
N VAL A 344 24.53 42.72 -77.61
CA VAL A 344 25.06 42.31 -78.92
C VAL A 344 24.55 40.90 -79.28
N PRO A 345 23.87 40.73 -80.43
CA PRO A 345 23.51 39.41 -80.94
C PRO A 345 24.75 38.52 -81.18
N GLY A 346 24.67 37.22 -80.87
CA GLY A 346 25.74 36.25 -81.16
C GLY A 346 26.93 36.19 -80.18
N THR A 347 27.05 37.09 -79.20
CA THR A 347 28.06 36.95 -78.13
C THR A 347 27.64 35.85 -77.12
N LEU A 348 28.61 35.21 -76.44
CA LEU A 348 28.37 34.10 -75.51
C LEU A 348 28.83 34.49 -74.10
N CYS A 349 28.13 34.05 -73.05
CA CYS A 349 28.67 34.08 -71.69
C CYS A 349 29.63 32.90 -71.51
N GLU A 350 30.41 32.86 -70.42
CA GLU A 350 31.51 31.89 -70.20
C GLU A 350 31.13 30.40 -70.34
N SER A 351 29.83 30.05 -70.32
CA SER A 351 29.33 28.70 -70.58
C SER A 351 29.38 28.26 -72.06
N GLY A 352 29.74 29.13 -73.00
CA GLY A 352 29.94 28.78 -74.42
C GLY A 352 28.68 28.43 -75.21
N GLN A 353 27.48 28.47 -74.60
CA GLN A 353 26.20 28.24 -75.28
C GLN A 353 25.49 29.55 -75.61
N ALA A 354 24.90 29.61 -76.81
CA ALA A 354 24.09 30.75 -77.22
C ALA A 354 22.82 30.81 -76.36
N ALA A 355 22.71 31.85 -75.51
CA ALA A 355 21.54 32.03 -74.69
C ALA A 355 20.30 32.33 -75.56
N PRO A 356 19.15 31.70 -75.29
CA PRO A 356 17.96 31.75 -76.16
C PRO A 356 17.26 33.12 -76.18
N SER A 357 17.61 34.02 -75.26
CA SER A 357 17.08 35.38 -75.23
C SER A 357 18.07 36.34 -74.56
N ILE A 358 17.93 37.65 -74.81
CA ILE A 358 18.70 38.71 -74.13
C ILE A 358 18.55 38.62 -72.60
N ALA A 359 17.37 38.20 -72.11
CA ALA A 359 17.11 38.03 -70.67
C ALA A 359 17.89 36.86 -70.05
N ALA A 360 17.91 35.69 -70.71
CA ALA A 360 18.67 34.52 -70.27
C ALA A 360 20.19 34.71 -70.39
N LYS A 361 20.62 35.49 -71.39
CA LYS A 361 22.03 35.89 -71.55
C LYS A 361 22.48 36.80 -70.41
N ARG A 362 21.59 37.70 -69.99
CA ARG A 362 21.86 38.62 -68.89
C ARG A 362 22.01 37.91 -67.54
N SER A 363 21.16 36.93 -67.26
CA SER A 363 21.21 36.15 -66.02
C SER A 363 22.44 35.24 -65.90
N THR A 364 23.30 35.17 -66.91
CA THR A 364 24.62 34.50 -66.82
C THR A 364 25.77 35.48 -67.00
N CYS A 365 25.46 36.74 -67.32
CA CYS A 365 26.45 37.77 -67.63
C CYS A 365 27.12 38.33 -66.37
N TYR A 366 26.50 38.23 -65.19
CA TYR A 366 27.07 38.74 -63.94
C TYR A 366 28.37 38.02 -63.53
N GLN A 367 28.56 36.78 -63.97
CA GLN A 367 29.79 36.03 -63.72
C GLN A 367 30.92 36.42 -64.68
N CYS A 368 30.59 36.98 -65.84
CA CYS A 368 31.53 37.37 -66.88
C CYS A 368 32.41 38.55 -66.41
N GLU A 369 33.71 38.41 -66.61
CA GLU A 369 34.72 39.42 -66.33
C GLU A 369 34.35 40.82 -66.88
N VAL A 370 33.76 40.89 -68.07
CA VAL A 370 33.38 42.19 -68.67
C VAL A 370 32.28 42.90 -67.86
N PHE A 371 31.34 42.13 -67.30
CA PHE A 371 30.28 42.68 -66.47
C PHE A 371 30.85 43.14 -65.13
N LYS A 372 31.70 42.32 -64.50
CA LYS A 372 32.38 42.65 -63.22
C LYS A 372 33.24 43.92 -63.34
N THR A 373 34.05 44.05 -64.38
CA THR A 373 34.90 45.23 -64.62
C THR A 373 34.10 46.52 -64.83
N ASN A 374 32.91 46.42 -65.43
CA ASN A 374 32.06 47.56 -65.74
C ASN A 374 30.98 47.86 -64.67
N GLN A 375 30.82 47.00 -63.65
CA GLN A 375 29.89 47.17 -62.52
C GLN A 375 30.60 47.54 -61.21
N ARG A 376 31.88 47.21 -61.04
CA ARG A 376 32.67 47.64 -59.87
C ARG A 376 32.71 49.17 -59.81
N THR A 377 31.96 49.74 -58.87
CA THR A 377 32.19 51.07 -58.34
C THR A 377 33.49 51.04 -57.52
N ASP A 378 34.25 52.14 -57.50
CA ASP A 378 35.61 52.20 -56.90
C ASP A 378 35.65 52.02 -55.37
N SER A 379 34.57 51.51 -54.76
CA SER A 379 34.37 51.38 -53.31
C SER A 379 34.37 49.94 -52.77
N GLU A 380 34.65 48.91 -53.56
CA GLU A 380 34.94 47.57 -53.01
C GLU A 380 36.45 47.33 -52.87
N PRO A 381 37.00 47.20 -51.65
CA PRO A 381 38.33 46.63 -51.48
C PRO A 381 38.29 45.14 -51.81
N VAL A 382 39.33 44.68 -52.50
CA VAL A 382 39.59 43.26 -52.74
C VAL A 382 39.71 42.54 -51.39
N SER A 383 38.87 41.54 -51.15
CA SER A 383 39.04 40.53 -50.09
C SER A 383 38.51 39.20 -50.56
#